data_AF-A0A7X8EIZ7-F1
#
_entry.id   AF-A0A7X8EIZ7-F1
#
_cell.length_a   1.000
_cell.length_b   1.000
_cell.length_c   1.000
_cell.angle_alpha   90.00
_cell.angle_beta   90.00
_cell.angle_gamma   90.00
#
_symmetry.space_group_name_H-M   'P 1'
#
loop_
_entity.id
_entity.type
_entity.pdbx_description
1 polymer ?
#
loop_
_entity_poly.entity_id
_entity_poly.type
_entity_poly.pdbx_seq_one_letter_code
_entity_poly.pdbx_strand_id
1 'polypeptide(L)'
;MQDDFSENLSSLVSTELALYNELAFLVQKEGELVKSGDMEGLLAILAEKQDVISRQELVQEGWNNICSGLGISEGRDGPVFWEKVASLLGTDGADVLKESLAVIRDTAGAVLEDELKVQALLEDHVEELRKEMLRINKGKKAVRGYTRSGGSFR
;
A
#
# COMPACT_ATOMS: atom_id res chain seq x y z
N MET A 1 -17.39 30.88 0.58
CA MET A 1 -15.92 30.98 0.58
C MET A 1 -15.29 30.24 1.75
N GLN A 2 -15.67 30.52 3.00
CA GLN A 2 -15.21 29.76 4.18
C GLN A 2 -15.89 28.38 4.26
N ASP A 3 -17.20 28.31 3.98
CA ASP A 3 -17.94 27.04 3.92
C ASP A 3 -17.42 26.13 2.80
N ASP A 4 -17.22 26.67 1.58
CA ASP A 4 -16.64 25.93 0.46
C ASP A 4 -15.23 25.38 0.79
N PHE A 5 -14.44 26.13 1.56
CA PHE A 5 -13.10 25.70 1.98
C PHE A 5 -13.17 24.54 2.98
N SER A 6 -14.08 24.63 3.96
CA SER A 6 -14.33 23.57 4.93
C SER A 6 -14.85 22.29 4.26
N GLU A 7 -15.79 22.41 3.32
CA GLU A 7 -16.32 21.27 2.57
C GLU A 7 -15.25 20.58 1.73
N ASN A 8 -14.41 21.37 1.03
CA ASN A 8 -13.29 20.83 0.25
C ASN A 8 -12.27 20.08 1.11
N LEU A 9 -11.92 20.63 2.28
CA LEU A 9 -11.03 19.95 3.23
C LEU A 9 -11.64 18.64 3.75
N SER A 10 -12.90 18.67 4.18
CA SER A 10 -13.59 17.48 4.66
C SER A 10 -13.71 16.40 3.57
N SER A 11 -13.95 16.81 2.32
CA SER A 11 -13.98 15.91 1.18
C SER A 11 -12.62 15.25 0.93
N LEU A 12 -11.53 16.01 0.97
CA LEU A 12 -10.18 15.46 0.81
C LEU A 12 -9.82 14.48 1.93
N VAL A 13 -10.08 14.84 3.19
CA VAL A 13 -9.81 13.98 4.35
C VAL A 13 -10.59 12.67 4.28
N SER A 14 -11.90 12.75 4.02
CA SER A 14 -12.74 11.56 3.93
C SER A 14 -12.34 10.67 2.75
N THR A 15 -11.99 11.26 1.61
CA THR A 15 -11.49 10.52 0.44
C THR A 15 -10.15 9.85 0.73
N GLU A 16 -9.20 10.57 1.34
CA GLU A 16 -7.88 10.04 1.72
C GLU A 16 -8.01 8.84 2.67
N LEU A 17 -8.84 8.98 3.71
CA LEU A 17 -9.09 7.90 4.66
C LEU A 17 -9.74 6.69 3.99
N ALA A 18 -10.72 6.90 3.10
CA ALA A 18 -11.36 5.82 2.35
C ALA A 18 -10.35 5.06 1.49
N LEU A 19 -9.44 5.77 0.81
CA LEU A 19 -8.40 5.15 -0.01
C LEU A 19 -7.41 4.33 0.83
N TYR A 20 -7.01 4.80 2.01
CA TYR A 20 -6.15 4.01 2.90
C TYR A 20 -6.85 2.77 3.45
N ASN A 21 -8.14 2.85 3.78
CA ASN A 21 -8.93 1.68 4.19
C ASN A 21 -9.10 0.67 3.04
N GLU A 22 -9.33 1.16 1.82
CA GLU A 22 -9.37 0.32 0.62
C GLU A 22 -8.03 -0.38 0.40
N LEU A 23 -6.93 0.36 0.50
CA LEU A 23 -5.58 -0.22 0.40
C LEU A 23 -5.35 -1.28 1.48
N ALA A 24 -5.72 -1.02 2.74
CA ALA A 24 -5.63 -1.97 3.83
C ALA A 24 -6.33 -3.30 3.52
N PHE A 25 -7.55 -3.22 2.97
CA PHE A 25 -8.29 -4.40 2.55
C PHE A 25 -7.58 -5.18 1.44
N LEU A 26 -6.99 -4.47 0.46
CA LEU A 26 -6.22 -5.09 -0.62
C LEU A 26 -4.95 -5.77 -0.10
N VAL A 27 -4.23 -5.16 0.84
CA VAL A 27 -3.05 -5.78 1.50
C VAL A 27 -3.46 -7.07 2.21
N GLN A 28 -4.56 -7.05 2.97
CA GLN A 28 -5.05 -8.24 3.65
C GLN A 28 -5.38 -9.37 2.66
N LYS A 29 -6.06 -9.04 1.57
CA LYS A 29 -6.42 -9.99 0.51
C LYS A 29 -5.18 -10.53 -0.20
N GLU A 30 -4.16 -9.70 -0.44
CA GLU A 30 -2.86 -10.15 -0.95
C GLU A 30 -2.24 -11.21 -0.04
N GLY A 31 -2.21 -10.97 1.27
CA GLY A 31 -1.67 -11.91 2.24
C GLY A 31 -2.36 -13.28 2.20
N GLU A 32 -3.66 -13.34 1.96
CA GLU A 32 -4.39 -14.60 1.76
C GLU A 32 -3.98 -15.31 0.46
N LEU A 33 -3.82 -14.56 -0.63
CA LEU A 33 -3.42 -15.10 -1.93
C LEU A 33 -1.97 -15.61 -1.95
N VAL A 34 -1.07 -14.93 -1.23
CA VAL A 34 0.31 -15.41 -1.01
C VAL A 34 0.29 -16.77 -0.32
N LYS A 35 -0.51 -16.93 0.74
CA LYS A 35 -0.63 -18.21 1.47
C LYS A 35 -1.22 -19.32 0.61
N SER A 36 -2.16 -19.02 -0.28
CA SER A 36 -2.75 -20.01 -1.17
C SER A 36 -1.91 -20.29 -2.43
N GLY A 37 -0.85 -19.52 -2.67
CA GLY A 37 -0.01 -19.62 -3.86
C GLY A 37 -0.72 -19.20 -5.16
N ASP A 38 -1.73 -18.34 -5.08
CA ASP A 38 -2.52 -17.90 -6.24
C ASP A 38 -1.85 -16.72 -6.95
N MET A 39 -0.94 -17.04 -7.87
CA MET A 39 -0.19 -16.04 -8.62
C MET A 39 -1.04 -15.19 -9.57
N GLU A 40 -2.14 -15.72 -10.11
CA GLU A 40 -3.04 -14.97 -11.00
C GLU A 40 -3.84 -13.93 -10.19
N GLY A 41 -4.34 -14.34 -9.01
CA GLY A 41 -4.96 -13.44 -8.06
C GLY A 41 -4.01 -12.33 -7.58
N LEU A 42 -2.73 -12.63 -7.34
CA LEU A 42 -1.74 -11.62 -6.94
C LEU A 42 -1.53 -10.55 -8.01
N LEU A 43 -1.49 -10.91 -9.30
CA LEU A 43 -1.37 -9.94 -10.39
C LEU A 43 -2.58 -9.00 -10.46
N ALA A 44 -3.79 -9.53 -10.24
CA ALA A 44 -5.01 -8.73 -10.19
C ALA A 44 -4.96 -7.74 -9.01
N ILE A 45 -4.52 -8.18 -7.83
CA ILE A 45 -4.37 -7.31 -6.65
C ILE A 45 -3.36 -6.20 -6.88
N LEU A 46 -2.23 -6.46 -7.54
CA LEU A 46 -1.26 -5.42 -7.85
C LEU A 46 -1.86 -4.33 -8.75
N ALA A 47 -2.70 -4.70 -9.72
CA ALA A 47 -3.40 -3.73 -10.56
C ALA A 47 -4.43 -2.92 -9.76
N GLU A 48 -5.20 -3.55 -8.87
CA GLU A 48 -6.15 -2.88 -7.97
C GLU A 48 -5.42 -1.89 -7.04
N LYS A 49 -4.29 -2.29 -6.45
CA LYS A 49 -3.46 -1.40 -5.61
C LYS A 49 -2.92 -0.21 -6.38
N GLN A 50 -2.47 -0.41 -7.62
CA GLN A 50 -1.96 0.68 -8.45
C GLN A 50 -3.05 1.72 -8.75
N ASP A 51 -4.29 1.29 -8.97
CA ASP A 51 -5.42 2.21 -9.14
C ASP A 51 -5.67 3.05 -7.88
N VAL A 52 -5.64 2.43 -6.69
CA VAL A 52 -5.76 3.15 -5.42
C VAL A 52 -4.63 4.17 -5.25
N ILE A 53 -3.37 3.78 -5.54
CA ILE A 53 -2.20 4.67 -5.45
C ILE A 53 -2.37 5.88 -6.39
N SER A 54 -2.81 5.66 -7.64
CA SER A 54 -3.07 6.77 -8.56
C SER A 54 -4.18 7.70 -8.08
N ARG A 55 -5.22 7.19 -7.40
CA ARG A 55 -6.24 8.03 -6.75
C ARG A 55 -5.68 8.79 -5.55
N GLN A 56 -4.75 8.21 -4.78
CA GLN A 56 -4.06 8.91 -3.68
C GLN A 56 -3.19 10.07 -4.19
N GLU A 57 -2.53 9.91 -5.34
CA GLU A 57 -1.78 10.99 -5.98
C GLU A 57 -2.67 12.21 -6.30
N LEU A 58 -3.88 11.98 -6.81
CA LEU A 58 -4.86 13.06 -7.06
C LEU A 58 -5.30 13.77 -5.77
N VAL A 59 -5.47 13.03 -4.67
CA VAL A 59 -5.76 13.62 -3.37
C VAL A 59 -4.59 14.49 -2.89
N GLN A 60 -3.35 14.03 -3.08
CA GLN A 60 -2.16 14.79 -2.75
C GLN A 60 -2.04 16.08 -3.59
N GLU A 61 -2.39 16.03 -4.87
CA GLU A 61 -2.52 17.23 -5.71
C GLU A 61 -3.60 18.18 -5.17
N GLY A 62 -4.73 17.65 -4.71
CA GLY A 62 -5.77 18.41 -4.02
C GLY A 62 -5.25 19.17 -2.80
N TRP A 63 -4.47 18.50 -1.94
CA TRP A 63 -3.81 19.13 -0.80
C TRP A 63 -2.82 20.22 -1.22
N ASN A 64 -2.04 19.98 -2.28
CA ASN A 64 -1.10 20.95 -2.82
C ASN A 64 -1.81 22.19 -3.40
N ASN A 65 -2.96 21.99 -4.04
CA ASN A 65 -3.79 23.07 -4.55
C ASN A 65 -4.35 23.94 -3.42
N ILE A 66 -4.77 23.33 -2.30
CA ILE A 66 -5.18 24.06 -1.10
C ILE A 66 -4.01 24.87 -0.54
N CYS A 67 -2.83 24.26 -0.38
CA CYS A 67 -1.66 24.95 0.14
C CYS A 67 -1.28 26.14 -0.76
N SER A 68 -1.27 25.94 -2.08
CA SER A 68 -0.97 26.97 -3.07
C SER A 68 -2.01 28.10 -3.05
N GLY A 69 -3.30 27.76 -2.96
CA GLY A 69 -4.39 28.75 -2.86
C GLY A 69 -4.31 29.59 -1.57
N LEU A 70 -3.76 29.02 -0.50
CA LEU A 70 -3.44 29.72 0.73
C LEU A 70 -2.09 30.43 0.69
N GLY A 71 -1.31 30.32 -0.38
CA GLY A 71 0.03 30.91 -0.49
C GLY A 71 1.07 30.28 0.44
N ILE A 72 0.94 28.97 0.72
CA ILE A 72 1.84 28.19 1.56
C ILE A 72 2.73 27.32 0.66
N SER A 73 4.05 27.44 0.81
CA SER A 73 5.02 26.63 0.06
C SER A 73 5.46 25.36 0.79
N GLU A 74 5.20 25.26 2.09
CA GLU A 74 5.74 24.21 2.97
C GLU A 74 4.88 22.94 3.02
N GLY A 75 3.71 22.95 2.36
CA GLY A 75 2.75 21.84 2.41
C GLY A 75 1.90 21.78 3.68
N ARG A 76 1.07 20.74 3.80
CA ARG A 76 0.04 20.61 4.85
C ARG A 76 0.58 20.30 6.25
N ASP A 77 1.79 19.74 6.34
CA ASP A 77 2.38 19.32 7.63
C ASP A 77 3.13 20.46 8.34
N GLY A 78 3.31 21.60 7.66
CA GLY A 78 4.01 22.76 8.21
C GLY A 78 3.17 23.58 9.20
N PRO A 79 3.80 24.28 10.17
CA PRO A 79 3.09 25.10 11.16
C PRO A 79 2.29 26.23 10.51
N VAL A 80 2.78 26.80 9.41
CA VAL A 80 2.13 27.88 8.65
C VAL A 80 0.77 27.44 8.09
N PHE A 81 0.64 26.17 7.69
CA PHE A 81 -0.64 25.63 7.25
C PHE A 81 -1.67 25.62 8.36
N TRP A 82 -1.28 25.13 9.54
CA TRP A 82 -2.18 25.04 10.70
C TRP A 82 -2.57 26.40 11.26
N GLU A 83 -1.68 27.39 11.21
CA GLU A 83 -2.02 28.77 11.54
C GLU A 83 -3.10 29.33 10.60
N LYS A 84 -2.95 29.13 9.29
CA LYS A 84 -3.94 29.58 8.29
C LYS A 84 -5.26 28.84 8.42
N VAL A 85 -5.24 27.53 8.59
CA VAL A 85 -6.46 26.74 8.83
C VAL A 85 -7.16 27.20 10.11
N ALA A 86 -6.45 27.41 11.21
CA ALA A 86 -7.04 27.92 12.46
C ALA A 86 -7.65 29.32 12.29
N SER A 87 -7.02 30.20 11.50
CA SER A 87 -7.60 31.51 11.20
C SER A 87 -8.88 31.44 10.36
N LEU A 88 -9.04 30.38 9.55
CA LEU A 88 -10.17 30.20 8.63
C LEU A 88 -11.28 29.32 9.19
N LEU A 89 -11.00 28.35 10.05
CA LEU A 89 -11.99 27.41 10.61
C LEU A 89 -12.20 27.58 12.11
N GLY A 90 -11.44 28.49 12.74
CA GLY A 90 -11.32 28.54 14.20
C GLY A 90 -10.42 27.44 14.73
N THR A 91 -10.05 27.56 16.01
CA THR A 91 -9.20 26.57 16.70
C THR A 91 -9.86 25.20 16.75
N ASP A 92 -11.16 25.16 17.05
CA ASP A 92 -11.90 23.91 17.21
C ASP A 92 -11.99 23.14 15.89
N GLY A 93 -12.26 23.84 14.78
CA GLY A 93 -12.28 23.23 13.44
C GLY A 93 -10.91 22.74 12.99
N ALA A 94 -9.84 23.48 13.32
CA ALA A 94 -8.48 23.05 13.03
C ALA A 94 -8.06 21.82 13.84
N ASP A 95 -8.48 21.73 15.10
CA ASP A 95 -8.15 20.59 15.95
C ASP A 95 -8.91 19.32 15.53
N VAL A 96 -10.19 19.43 15.15
CA VAL A 96 -10.94 18.31 14.53
C VAL A 96 -10.27 17.81 13.25
N LEU A 97 -9.74 18.73 12.44
CA LEU A 97 -9.01 18.36 11.22
C LEU A 97 -7.71 17.62 11.54
N LYS A 98 -6.94 18.08 12.54
CA LYS A 98 -5.73 17.40 12.99
C LYS A 98 -6.01 15.99 13.49
N GLU A 99 -7.06 15.82 14.29
CA GLU A 99 -7.49 14.50 14.78
C GLU A 99 -7.80 13.56 13.61
N SER A 100 -8.53 14.05 12.61
CA SER A 100 -8.87 13.27 11.41
C SER A 100 -7.61 12.87 10.61
N LEU A 101 -6.66 13.79 10.44
CA LEU A 101 -5.38 13.47 9.78
C LEU A 101 -4.50 12.53 10.60
N ALA A 102 -4.58 12.57 11.93
CA ALA A 102 -3.89 11.62 12.79
C ALA A 102 -4.41 10.20 12.56
N VAL A 103 -5.74 10.02 12.47
CA VAL A 103 -6.36 8.73 12.12
C VAL A 103 -5.88 8.22 10.77
N ILE A 104 -5.78 9.09 9.76
CA ILE A 104 -5.22 8.73 8.45
C ILE A 104 -3.78 8.26 8.57
N ARG A 105 -2.94 8.98 9.33
CA ARG A 105 -1.53 8.61 9.54
C ARG A 105 -1.39 7.26 10.23
N ASP A 106 -2.20 7.01 11.25
CA ASP A 106 -2.21 5.73 11.97
C ASP A 106 -2.64 4.58 11.04
N THR A 107 -3.67 4.81 10.22
CA THR A 107 -4.14 3.84 9.22
C THR A 107 -3.06 3.57 8.18
N ALA A 108 -2.43 4.60 7.62
CA ALA A 108 -1.34 4.47 6.67
C ALA A 108 -0.14 3.71 7.26
N GLY A 109 0.20 3.98 8.53
CA GLY A 109 1.24 3.26 9.26
C GLY A 109 0.93 1.77 9.40
N ALA A 110 -0.31 1.42 9.78
CA ALA A 110 -0.75 0.03 9.88
C ALA A 110 -0.71 -0.70 8.51
N VAL A 111 -1.17 -0.03 7.44
CA VAL A 111 -1.10 -0.56 6.08
C VAL A 111 0.34 -0.87 5.67
N LEU A 112 1.27 0.04 5.95
CA LEU A 112 2.68 -0.15 5.63
C LEU A 112 3.28 -1.34 6.39
N GLU A 113 2.96 -1.49 7.68
CA GLU A 113 3.40 -2.65 8.47
C GLU A 113 2.86 -3.96 7.91
N ASP A 114 1.59 -4.00 7.49
CA ASP A 114 1.00 -5.19 6.91
C ASP A 114 1.57 -5.51 5.53
N GLU A 115 1.86 -4.50 4.71
CA GLU A 115 2.53 -4.67 3.41
C GLU A 115 3.90 -5.34 3.59
N LEU A 116 4.68 -4.89 4.57
CA LEU A 116 5.98 -5.47 4.89
C LEU A 116 5.87 -6.94 5.33
N LYS A 117 4.81 -7.29 6.09
CA LYS A 117 4.56 -8.69 6.49
C LYS A 117 4.20 -9.55 5.28
N VAL A 118 3.34 -9.06 4.39
CA VAL A 118 2.95 -9.77 3.17
C VAL A 118 4.15 -9.95 2.23
N GLN A 119 4.99 -8.93 2.08
CA GLN A 119 6.22 -9.02 1.31
C GLN A 119 7.15 -10.12 1.86
N ALA A 120 7.37 -10.16 3.18
CA ALA A 120 8.19 -11.19 3.81
C ALA A 120 7.63 -12.61 3.54
N LEU A 121 6.31 -12.79 3.63
CA LEU A 121 5.66 -14.07 3.31
C LEU A 121 5.85 -14.48 1.84
N LEU A 122 5.84 -13.52 0.92
CA LEU A 122 6.06 -13.78 -0.50
C LEU A 122 7.52 -14.19 -0.76
N GLU A 123 8.47 -13.51 -0.12
CA GLU A 123 9.91 -13.83 -0.20
C GLU A 123 10.21 -15.25 0.30
N ASP A 124 9.62 -15.65 1.43
CA ASP A 124 9.72 -17.00 1.98
C ASP A 124 9.17 -18.06 1.00
N HIS A 125 8.00 -17.83 0.41
CA HIS A 125 7.42 -18.75 -0.58
C HIS A 125 8.30 -18.88 -1.82
N VAL A 126 8.88 -17.78 -2.30
CA VAL A 126 9.81 -17.80 -3.45
C VAL A 126 11.07 -18.60 -3.11
N GLU A 127 11.58 -18.48 -1.88
CA GLU A 127 12.74 -19.26 -1.44
C GLU A 127 12.44 -20.77 -1.41
N GLU A 128 11.28 -21.17 -0.88
CA GLU A 128 10.86 -22.57 -0.87
C GLU A 128 10.68 -23.14 -2.27
N LEU A 129 10.04 -22.41 -3.19
CA LEU A 129 9.93 -22.81 -4.60
C LEU A 129 11.32 -23.01 -5.23
N ARG A 130 12.30 -22.15 -4.93
CA ARG A 130 13.68 -22.31 -5.40
C ARG A 130 14.33 -23.59 -4.84
N LYS A 131 14.13 -23.90 -3.56
CA LYS A 131 14.63 -25.14 -2.94
C LYS A 131 14.01 -26.38 -3.58
N GLU A 132 12.71 -26.37 -3.84
CA GLU A 132 12.01 -27.46 -4.52
C GLU A 132 12.52 -27.68 -5.95
N MET A 133 12.69 -26.61 -6.73
CA MET A 133 13.27 -26.72 -8.07
C MET A 133 14.68 -27.32 -8.05
N LEU A 134 15.52 -26.94 -7.07
CA LEU A 134 16.85 -27.53 -6.89
C LEU A 134 16.78 -29.02 -6.54
N ARG A 135 15.84 -29.42 -5.68
CA ARG A 135 15.60 -30.84 -5.35
C ARG A 135 15.14 -31.63 -6.58
N ILE A 136 14.18 -31.11 -7.35
CA ILE A 136 13.70 -31.73 -8.59
C ILE A 136 14.84 -31.87 -9.61
N ASN A 137 15.67 -30.85 -9.77
CA ASN A 137 16.82 -30.90 -10.67
C ASN A 137 17.87 -31.94 -10.24
N LYS A 138 18.13 -32.07 -8.94
CA LYS A 138 19.00 -33.12 -8.40
C LYS A 138 18.40 -34.51 -8.61
N GLY A 139 17.10 -34.69 -8.36
CA GLY A 139 16.36 -35.93 -8.62
C GLY A 139 16.38 -36.35 -10.10
N LYS A 140 16.11 -35.40 -11.02
CA LYS A 140 16.20 -35.64 -12.48
C LYS A 140 17.61 -36.04 -12.92
N LYS A 141 18.66 -35.45 -12.32
CA LYS A 141 20.06 -35.85 -12.58
C LYS A 141 20.37 -37.25 -12.05
N ALA A 142 19.89 -37.59 -10.85
CA ALA A 142 20.06 -38.92 -10.26
C ALA A 142 19.38 -40.01 -11.11
N VAL A 143 18.12 -39.80 -11.51
CA VAL A 143 17.37 -40.71 -12.38
C VAL A 143 18.04 -40.90 -13.75
N ARG A 144 18.57 -39.82 -14.35
CA ARG A 144 19.39 -39.90 -15.58
C ARG A 144 20.71 -40.65 -15.39
N GLY A 145 21.30 -40.59 -14.20
CA GLY A 145 22.49 -41.39 -13.86
C GLY A 145 22.18 -42.89 -13.83
N TYR A 146 21.07 -43.29 -13.19
CA TYR A 146 20.67 -44.70 -13.13
C TYR A 146 20.27 -45.28 -14.49
N THR A 147 19.57 -44.52 -15.35
CA THR A 147 19.21 -45.00 -16.70
C THR A 147 20.42 -45.13 -17.64
N ARG A 148 21.50 -44.36 -17.40
CA ARG A 148 22.74 -44.47 -18.18
C ARG A 148 23.66 -45.60 -17.69
N SER A 149 23.62 -45.92 -16.40
CA SER A 149 24.39 -47.02 -15.79
C SER A 149 23.69 -48.38 -15.83
N GLY A 150 22.36 -48.43 -16.00
CA GLY A 150 21.59 -49.69 -16.13
C GLY A 150 21.62 -50.33 -17.52
N GLY A 151 22.25 -49.70 -18.52
CA GLY A 151 22.32 -50.18 -19.90
C GLY A 151 23.59 -50.93 -20.29
N SER A 152 24.52 -51.16 -19.36
CA SER A 152 25.79 -51.87 -19.62
C SER A 152 25.88 -53.16 -18.80
N PHE A 153 25.02 -54.11 -19.13
CA PHE A 153 25.25 -55.53 -18.88
C PHE A 153 24.81 -56.31 -20.11
N ARG A 154 25.72 -56.45 -21.08
CA ARG A 154 25.75 -57.53 -22.06
C ARG A 154 27.17 -57.71 -22.56
#